data_AF-A0A136Q743-F1
#
_entry.id   AF-A0A136Q743-F1
#
_cell.length_a   1.000
_cell.length_b   1.000
_cell.length_c   1.000
_cell.angle_alpha   90.00
_cell.angle_beta   90.00
_cell.angle_gamma   90.00
#
_symmetry.space_group_name_H-M   'P 1'
#
loop_
_entity.id
_entity.type
_entity.pdbx_description
1 polymer ?
#
loop_
_entity_poly.entity_id
_entity_poly.type
_entity_poly.pdbx_seq_one_letter_code
_entity_poly.pdbx_strand_id
1 'polypeptide(L)'
;MDIAERAYDYSVRVAELVRYLKAEEKDFPLSDKLLDCAVSAGLSTRTPDRKAAADSVREADYLIEMAAKAGYLTQRQAAHIREDGKALLSILKENG
;
A
#
# COMPACT_ATOMS: atom_id res chain seq x y z
N MET A 1 -1.84 15.19 -12.14
CA MET A 1 -2.28 13.86 -11.67
C MET A 1 -2.96 14.06 -10.34
N ASP A 2 -4.23 13.68 -10.25
CA ASP A 2 -5.06 13.84 -9.06
C ASP A 2 -4.57 12.92 -7.92
N ILE A 3 -4.80 13.31 -6.66
CA ILE A 3 -4.46 12.50 -5.49
C ILE A 3 -5.17 11.14 -5.56
N ALA A 4 -6.43 11.14 -6.00
CA ALA A 4 -7.22 9.91 -6.15
C ALA A 4 -6.65 8.98 -7.23
N GLU A 5 -6.10 9.53 -8.32
CA GLU A 5 -5.44 8.75 -9.37
C GLU A 5 -4.15 8.10 -8.86
N ARG A 6 -3.33 8.86 -8.12
CA ARG A 6 -2.10 8.32 -7.49
C ARG A 6 -2.40 7.26 -6.44
N ALA A 7 -3.46 7.46 -5.65
CA ALA A 7 -3.89 6.48 -4.67
C ALA A 7 -4.39 5.20 -5.35
N TYR A 8 -5.13 5.33 -6.46
CA TYR A 8 -5.57 4.18 -7.24
C TYR A 8 -4.40 3.40 -7.83
N ASP A 9 -3.42 4.07 -8.43
CA ASP A 9 -2.22 3.40 -8.97
C ASP A 9 -1.43 2.68 -7.88
N TYR A 10 -1.32 3.28 -6.69
CA TYR A 10 -0.75 2.62 -5.52
C TYR A 10 -1.56 1.37 -5.12
N SER A 11 -2.90 1.46 -5.08
CA SER A 11 -3.77 0.32 -4.78
C SER A 11 -3.57 -0.83 -5.79
N VAL A 12 -3.42 -0.51 -7.08
CA VAL A 12 -3.14 -1.51 -8.13
C VAL A 12 -1.81 -2.21 -7.88
N ARG A 13 -0.73 -1.47 -7.60
CA ARG A 13 0.59 -2.06 -7.31
C ARG A 13 0.57 -2.97 -6.09
N VAL A 14 -0.16 -2.60 -5.03
CA VAL A 14 -0.32 -3.47 -3.86
C VAL A 14 -1.18 -4.70 -4.17
N ALA A 15 -2.22 -4.58 -5.00
CA ALA A 15 -3.01 -5.73 -5.44
C ALA A 15 -2.18 -6.73 -6.26
N GLU A 16 -1.28 -6.24 -7.12
CA GLU A 16 -0.33 -7.09 -7.85
C GLU A 16 0.64 -7.81 -6.91
N LEU A 17 1.12 -7.12 -5.87
CA LEU A 17 1.94 -7.70 -4.81
C LEU A 17 1.19 -8.80 -4.05
N VAL A 18 -0.06 -8.54 -3.67
CA VAL A 18 -0.92 -9.52 -2.99
C VAL A 18 -1.15 -10.74 -3.88
N ARG A 19 -1.38 -10.54 -5.18
CA ARG A 19 -1.47 -11.64 -6.15
C ARG A 19 -0.19 -12.47 -6.16
N TYR A 20 0.98 -11.83 -6.17
CA TYR A 20 2.27 -12.52 -6.10
C TYR A 20 2.44 -13.31 -4.80
N LEU A 21 2.11 -12.70 -3.65
CA LEU A 21 2.19 -13.35 -2.33
C LEU A 21 1.27 -14.57 -2.21
N LYS A 22 0.13 -14.57 -2.89
CA LYS A 22 -0.82 -15.70 -2.93
C LYS A 22 -0.46 -16.74 -3.98
N ALA A 23 0.08 -16.34 -5.13
CA ALA A 23 0.34 -17.24 -6.25
C ALA A 23 1.63 -18.06 -6.11
N GLU A 24 2.66 -17.51 -5.46
CA GLU A 24 4.00 -18.14 -5.34
C GLU A 24 4.16 -19.01 -4.08
N GLU A 25 3.06 -19.51 -3.49
CA GLU A 25 3.04 -20.24 -2.22
C GLU A 25 3.83 -19.54 -1.08
N LYS A 26 3.97 -18.21 -1.17
CA LYS A 26 4.58 -17.46 -0.08
C LYS A 26 3.66 -17.49 1.14
N ASP A 27 2.34 -17.57 0.94
CA ASP A 27 1.34 -17.68 2.02
C ASP A 27 1.56 -16.66 3.13
N PHE A 28 1.79 -15.41 2.74
CA PHE A 28 1.88 -14.33 3.71
C PHE A 28 0.51 -14.19 4.40
N PRO A 29 0.41 -14.43 5.72
CA PRO A 29 -0.88 -14.56 6.40
C PRO A 29 -1.68 -13.26 6.44
N LEU A 30 -1.05 -12.11 6.17
CA LEU A 30 -1.69 -10.79 6.18
C LEU A 30 -1.92 -10.23 4.77
N SER A 31 -1.90 -11.08 3.75
CA SER A 31 -2.14 -10.69 2.36
C SER A 31 -3.50 -10.02 2.15
N ASP A 32 -4.55 -10.53 2.80
CA ASP A 32 -5.90 -9.95 2.72
C ASP A 32 -5.96 -8.60 3.42
N LYS A 33 -5.38 -8.51 4.62
CA LYS A 33 -5.30 -7.23 5.34
C LYS A 33 -4.51 -6.18 4.55
N LEU A 34 -3.42 -6.58 3.89
CA LEU A 34 -2.64 -5.69 3.03
C LEU A 34 -3.48 -5.17 1.85
N LEU A 35 -4.29 -6.03 1.23
CA LEU A 35 -5.21 -5.62 0.18
C LEU A 35 -6.27 -4.64 0.70
N ASP A 36 -6.84 -4.90 1.87
CA ASP A 36 -7.84 -4.02 2.51
C ASP A 36 -7.27 -2.63 2.79
N CYS A 37 -6.04 -2.54 3.30
CA CYS A 37 -5.34 -1.26 3.51
C CYS A 37 -5.18 -0.50 2.18
N ALA A 38 -4.78 -1.20 1.11
CA ALA A 38 -4.58 -0.59 -0.20
C ALA A 38 -5.90 -0.07 -0.82
N VAL A 39 -6.97 -0.84 -0.73
CA VAL A 39 -8.31 -0.42 -1.19
C VAL A 39 -8.82 0.76 -0.36
N SER A 40 -8.65 0.70 0.96
CA SER A 40 -9.07 1.78 1.87
C SER A 40 -8.32 3.09 1.62
N ALA A 41 -7.02 3.02 1.29
CA ALA A 41 -6.26 4.20 0.87
C ALA A 41 -6.87 4.86 -0.37
N GLY A 42 -7.12 4.08 -1.42
CA GLY A 42 -7.76 4.56 -2.66
C GLY A 42 -9.14 5.16 -2.43
N LEU A 43 -10.01 4.47 -1.69
CA LEU A 43 -11.37 4.95 -1.42
C LEU A 43 -11.39 6.21 -0.54
N SER A 44 -10.56 6.27 0.50
CA SER A 44 -10.54 7.40 1.43
C SER A 44 -10.12 8.70 0.75
N THR A 45 -9.24 8.65 -0.26
CA THR A 45 -8.89 9.85 -1.05
C THR A 45 -10.02 10.43 -1.89
N ARG A 46 -11.11 9.67 -2.10
CA ARG A 46 -12.34 10.16 -2.74
C ARG A 46 -13.28 10.85 -1.77
N THR A 47 -12.92 10.87 -0.49
CA THR A 47 -13.62 11.58 0.57
C THR A 47 -12.79 12.78 1.04
N PRO A 48 -13.37 13.73 1.78
CA PRO A 48 -12.61 14.80 2.42
C PRO A 48 -11.64 14.30 3.52
N ASP A 49 -11.77 13.06 4.00
CA ASP A 49 -10.95 12.51 5.07
C ASP A 49 -9.59 12.00 4.54
N ARG A 50 -8.66 12.94 4.38
CA ARG A 50 -7.27 12.66 3.98
C ARG A 50 -6.48 11.91 5.05
N LYS A 51 -6.91 11.98 6.32
CA LYS A 51 -6.24 11.28 7.42
C LYS A 51 -6.47 9.77 7.31
N ALA A 52 -7.70 9.33 7.04
CA ALA A 52 -8.01 7.92 6.83
C ALA A 52 -7.21 7.31 5.66
N ALA A 53 -7.02 8.06 4.58
CA ALA A 53 -6.17 7.64 3.47
C ALA A 53 -4.71 7.46 3.92
N ALA A 54 -4.16 8.44 4.66
CA ALA A 54 -2.78 8.38 5.12
C ALA A 54 -2.55 7.23 6.12
N ASP A 55 -3.49 6.98 7.02
CA ASP A 55 -3.40 5.88 7.99
C ASP A 55 -3.42 4.53 7.27
N SER A 56 -4.29 4.36 6.26
CA SER A 56 -4.33 3.15 5.42
C SER A 56 -3.00 2.90 4.68
N VAL A 57 -2.36 3.96 4.15
CA VAL A 57 -1.05 3.84 3.47
C VAL A 57 0.05 3.47 4.46
N ARG A 58 0.03 4.00 5.70
CA ARG A 58 1.00 3.63 6.74
C ARG A 58 0.85 2.17 7.17
N GLU A 59 -0.38 1.69 7.30
CA GLU A 59 -0.62 0.28 7.60
C GLU A 59 -0.12 -0.63 6.48
N ALA A 60 -0.38 -0.27 5.22
CA ALA A 60 0.15 -1.02 4.07
C ALA A 60 1.69 -1.02 4.06
N ASP A 61 2.35 0.12 4.28
CA ASP A 61 3.81 0.23 4.37
C ASP A 61 4.40 -0.69 5.46
N TYR A 62 3.76 -0.71 6.64
CA TYR A 62 4.16 -1.58 7.74
C TYR A 62 4.07 -3.07 7.36
N LEU A 63 2.97 -3.49 6.73
CA LEU A 63 2.78 -4.88 6.31
C LEU A 63 3.78 -5.29 5.22
N ILE A 64 4.11 -4.40 4.29
CA ILE A 64 5.11 -4.64 3.24
C ILE A 64 6.52 -4.75 3.85
N GLU A 65 6.86 -3.90 4.82
CA GLU A 65 8.12 -4.02 5.57
C GLU A 65 8.20 -5.35 6.34
N MET A 66 7.12 -5.74 7.02
CA MET A 66 7.03 -7.01 7.74
C MET A 66 7.23 -8.19 6.79
N ALA A 67 6.55 -8.20 5.65
CA ALA A 67 6.68 -9.25 4.63
C ALA A 67 8.14 -9.36 4.12
N ALA A 68 8.83 -8.23 3.94
CA ALA A 68 10.24 -8.23 3.53
C ALA A 68 11.18 -8.76 4.63
N LYS A 69 10.99 -8.32 5.87
CA LYS A 69 11.80 -8.75 7.01
C LYS A 69 11.59 -10.23 7.35
N ALA A 70 10.38 -10.75 7.13
CA ALA A 70 10.05 -12.16 7.35
C ALA A 70 10.35 -13.06 6.14
N GLY A 71 10.89 -12.52 5.04
CA GLY A 71 11.36 -13.31 3.89
C GLY A 71 10.29 -13.66 2.85
N TYR A 72 9.07 -13.13 2.97
CA TYR A 72 8.02 -13.27 1.97
C TYR A 72 8.31 -12.43 0.72
N LEU A 73 9.01 -11.30 0.90
CA LEU A 73 9.47 -10.40 -0.16
C LEU A 73 10.97 -10.18 -0.10
N THR A 74 11.58 -9.92 -1.25
CA THR A 74 12.93 -9.35 -1.27
C THR A 74 12.88 -7.88 -0.83
N GLN A 75 13.98 -7.39 -0.25
CA GLN A 75 14.12 -5.98 0.13
C GLN A 75 13.90 -5.04 -1.06
N ARG A 76 14.33 -5.45 -2.26
CA ARG A 76 14.14 -4.67 -3.50
C ARG A 76 12.67 -4.57 -3.90
N GLN A 77 11.92 -5.68 -3.85
CA GLN A 77 10.48 -5.68 -4.16
C GLN A 77 9.70 -4.78 -3.19
N ALA A 78 10.03 -4.87 -1.89
CA ALA A 78 9.40 -4.02 -0.89
C ALA A 78 9.78 -2.54 -1.06
N ALA A 79 11.04 -2.22 -1.34
CA ALA A 79 11.51 -0.83 -1.46
C ALA A 79 10.73 -0.03 -2.49
N HIS A 80 10.52 -0.58 -3.69
CA HIS A 80 9.81 0.13 -4.77
C HIS A 80 8.37 0.49 -4.38
N ILE A 81 7.62 -0.45 -3.82
CA ILE A 81 6.20 -0.20 -3.46
C ILE A 81 6.11 0.73 -2.23
N ARG A 82 7.05 0.64 -1.30
CA ARG A 82 7.14 1.54 -0.15
C ARG A 82 7.51 2.97 -0.56
N GLU A 83 8.32 3.15 -1.58
CA GLU A 83 8.61 4.47 -2.15
C GLU A 83 7.35 5.13 -2.74
N ASP A 84 6.51 4.36 -3.44
CA ASP A 84 5.20 4.85 -3.91
C ASP A 84 4.31 5.28 -2.74
N GLY A 85 4.25 4.46 -1.68
CA GLY A 85 3.50 4.77 -0.46
C GLY A 85 4.01 6.05 0.22
N LYS A 86 5.33 6.25 0.32
CA LYS A 86 5.93 7.48 0.85
C LYS A 86 5.60 8.70 0.00
N ALA A 87 5.68 8.58 -1.32
CA ALA A 87 5.31 9.65 -2.24
C ALA A 87 3.84 10.04 -2.07
N LEU A 88 2.94 9.06 -1.96
CA LEU A 88 1.52 9.29 -1.69
C LEU A 88 1.29 9.96 -0.33
N LEU A 89 1.99 9.52 0.73
CA LEU A 89 1.91 10.14 2.06
C LEU A 89 2.35 11.60 2.08
N SER A 90 3.39 11.97 1.34
CA SER A 90 3.83 13.36 1.22
C SER A 90 2.73 14.23 0.61
N ILE A 91 2.10 13.76 -0.47
CA ILE A 91 1.00 14.46 -1.14
C ILE A 91 -0.22 14.60 -0.22
N LEU A 92 -0.57 13.54 0.53
CA LEU A 92 -1.69 13.57 1.47
C LEU A 92 -1.46 14.55 2.63
N LYS A 93 -0.21 14.76 3.06
CA LYS A 93 0.14 15.75 4.10
C LYS A 93 0.13 17.19 3.57
N GLU A 94 0.58 17.40 2.34
CA GLU A 94 0.61 18.74 1.72
C GLU A 94 -0.80 19.28 1.43
N ASN A 95 -1.79 18.39 1.38
CA ASN A 95 -3.17 18.72 1.10
C ASN A 95 -4.10 18.52 2.30
N GLY A 96 -3.67 17.91 3.41
CA GLY A 96 -4.52 17.67 4.60
C GLY A 96 -4.53 18.87 5.54
#